data_AF-A0A938BTV4-F1
#
_entry.id   AF-A0A938BTV4-F1
#
_cell.length_a   1.000
_cell.length_b   1.000
_cell.length_c   1.000
_cell.angle_alpha   90.00
_cell.angle_beta   90.00
_cell.angle_gamma   90.00
#
_symmetry.space_group_name_H-M   'P 1'
#
loop_
_entity.id
_entity.type
_entity.pdbx_description
1 polymer ?
#
loop_
_entity_poly.entity_id
_entity_poly.type
_entity_poly.pdbx_seq_one_letter_code
_entity_poly.pdbx_strand_id
1 'polypeptide(L)' 'MTRRVRSVLAEIRALPDAEKLEVLDSILVELDRPDPELDRVWADEARARWRAYREGRAEHVSYSEAMAQYRRK' A
#
# COMPACT_ATOMS: atom_id res chain seq x y z
N MET A 1 4.76 6.52 -23.36
CA MET A 1 4.33 5.09 -23.35
C MET A 1 4.80 4.39 -24.61
N THR A 2 5.32 3.17 -24.50
CA THR A 2 5.78 2.40 -25.67
C THR A 2 4.59 1.95 -26.54
N ARG A 3 4.84 1.58 -27.80
CA ARG A 3 3.79 1.04 -28.70
C ARG A 3 3.13 -0.21 -28.10
N ARG A 4 3.93 -1.09 -27.47
CA ARG A 4 3.44 -2.30 -26.81
C ARG A 4 2.45 -1.98 -25.70
N VAL A 5 2.80 -1.06 -24.79
CA VAL A 5 1.92 -0.68 -23.67
C VAL A 5 0.59 -0.09 -24.17
N ARG A 6 0.62 0.67 -25.26
CA ARG A 6 -0.61 1.21 -25.88
C ARG A 6 -1.54 0.12 -26.44
N SER A 7 -0.99 -0.94 -27.05
CA SER A 7 -1.78 -2.08 -27.55
C SER A 7 -2.44 -2.83 -26.40
N VAL A 8 -1.65 -3.21 -25.39
CA VAL A 8 -2.14 -3.96 -24.22
C VAL A 8 -3.25 -3.19 -23.50
N LEU A 9 -3.13 -1.86 -23.36
CA LEU A 9 -4.20 -1.07 -22.76
C LEU A 9 -5.46 -0.98 -23.62
N ALA A 10 -5.34 -1.01 -24.94
CA ALA A 10 -6.51 -1.05 -25.81
C ALA A 10 -7.26 -2.38 -25.64
N GLU A 11 -6.52 -3.48 -25.53
CA GLU A 11 -7.07 -4.83 -25.28
C GLU A 11 -7.77 -4.89 -23.91
N ILE A 12 -7.10 -4.44 -22.83
CA ILE A 12 -7.69 -4.40 -21.47
C ILE A 12 -8.96 -3.55 -21.43
N ARG A 13 -8.99 -2.41 -22.13
CA ARG A 13 -10.18 -1.53 -22.15
C ARG A 13 -11.38 -2.16 -22.82
N ALA A 14 -11.17 -3.10 -23.74
CA ALA A 14 -12.23 -3.82 -24.44
C ALA A 14 -12.85 -4.94 -23.59
N LEU A 15 -12.22 -5.34 -22.48
CA LEU A 15 -12.72 -6.41 -21.62
C LEU A 15 -13.92 -5.95 -20.77
N PRO A 16 -14.83 -6.88 -20.38
CA PRO A 16 -15.77 -6.66 -19.28
C PRO A 16 -15.06 -6.28 -17.97
N ASP A 17 -15.75 -5.59 -17.08
CA ASP A 17 -15.14 -5.09 -15.85
C ASP A 17 -14.62 -6.21 -14.93
N ALA A 18 -15.28 -7.37 -14.91
CA ALA A 18 -14.79 -8.54 -14.16
C ALA A 18 -13.41 -9.02 -14.66
N GLU A 19 -13.23 -9.14 -15.98
CA GLU A 19 -11.97 -9.57 -16.59
C GLU A 19 -10.86 -8.51 -16.44
N LYS A 20 -11.22 -7.22 -16.45
CA LYS A 20 -10.27 -6.14 -16.11
C LYS A 20 -9.72 -6.30 -14.69
N LEU A 21 -10.56 -6.68 -13.74
CA LEU A 21 -10.13 -6.94 -12.36
C LEU A 21 -9.21 -8.15 -12.27
N GLU A 22 -9.50 -9.23 -13.00
CA GLU A 22 -8.60 -10.40 -13.05
C GLU A 22 -7.19 -10.06 -13.57
N VAL A 23 -7.12 -9.23 -14.63
CA VAL A 23 -5.83 -8.74 -15.15
C VAL A 23 -5.12 -7.86 -14.13
N LEU A 24 -5.84 -6.96 -13.47
CA LEU A 24 -5.29 -6.09 -12.43
C LEU A 24 -4.71 -6.91 -11.27
N ASP A 25 -5.49 -7.85 -10.74
CA ASP A 25 -5.07 -8.69 -9.61
C ASP A 25 -3.84 -9.52 -9.96
N SER A 26 -3.79 -10.08 -11.17
CA SER A 26 -2.62 -10.84 -11.65
C SER A 26 -1.36 -9.97 -11.69
N ILE A 27 -1.47 -8.73 -12.17
CA ILE A 27 -0.36 -7.78 -12.20
C ILE A 27 0.04 -7.37 -10.78
N LEU A 28 -0.92 -7.11 -9.90
CA LEU A 28 -0.65 -6.74 -8.50
C LEU A 28 0.09 -7.86 -7.78
N VAL A 29 -0.32 -9.11 -7.92
CA VAL A 29 0.39 -10.27 -7.35
C VAL A 29 1.82 -10.39 -7.90
N GLU A 30 2.04 -10.07 -9.17
CA GLU A 30 3.38 -10.11 -9.75
C GLU A 30 4.29 -9.00 -9.24
N LEU A 31 3.74 -7.80 -9.02
CA LEU A 31 4.47 -6.63 -8.56
C LEU A 31 4.66 -6.58 -7.05
N ASP A 32 3.71 -7.13 -6.28
CA ASP A 32 3.73 -7.20 -4.81
C ASP A 32 4.53 -8.43 -4.33
N ARG A 33 5.75 -8.58 -4.86
CA ARG A 33 6.65 -9.65 -4.41
C ARG A 33 7.31 -9.24 -3.10
N PRO A 34 7.39 -10.15 -2.12
CA PRO A 34 8.14 -9.89 -0.90
C PRO A 34 9.57 -9.50 -1.21
N ASP A 35 10.02 -8.40 -0.63
CA ASP A 35 11.41 -7.97 -0.65
C ASP A 35 11.97 -8.12 0.77
N PRO A 36 12.74 -9.19 1.05
CA PRO A 36 13.26 -9.45 2.38
C PRO A 36 14.16 -8.35 2.94
N GLU A 37 14.83 -7.59 2.07
CA GLU A 37 15.66 -6.47 2.52
C GLU A 37 14.79 -5.30 2.96
N LEU A 38 13.77 -4.97 2.16
CA LEU A 38 12.79 -3.96 2.52
C LEU A 38 12.07 -4.33 3.82
N ASP A 39 11.61 -5.58 3.95
CA ASP A 39 10.97 -6.10 5.16
C ASP A 39 11.87 -5.94 6.39
N ARG A 40 13.17 -6.24 6.25
CA ARG A 40 14.15 -6.07 7.33
C ARG A 40 14.27 -4.61 7.75
N VAL A 41 14.38 -3.69 6.79
CA VAL A 41 14.47 -2.24 7.05
C VAL A 41 13.22 -1.73 7.77
N TRP A 42 12.03 -2.13 7.31
CA TRP A 42 10.77 -1.78 7.98
C TRP A 42 10.68 -2.36 9.40
N ALA A 43 11.13 -3.59 9.60
CA ALA A 43 11.13 -4.21 10.92
C ALA A 43 12.06 -3.48 11.90
N ASP A 44 13.23 -3.03 11.44
CA ASP A 44 14.17 -2.22 12.23
C ASP A 44 13.54 -0.86 12.59
N GLU A 45 12.95 -0.16 11.63
CA GLU A 45 12.26 1.13 11.85
C GLU A 45 11.07 0.98 12.81
N ALA A 46 10.23 -0.04 12.63
CA ALA A 46 9.09 -0.30 13.51
C ALA A 46 9.52 -0.54 14.96
N ARG A 47 10.59 -1.32 15.17
CA ARG A 47 11.18 -1.54 16.51
C ARG A 47 11.72 -0.24 17.11
N ALA A 48 12.39 0.59 16.31
CA ALA A 48 12.94 1.87 16.75
C ALA A 48 11.83 2.85 17.17
N ARG A 49 10.78 3.00 16.35
CA ARG A 49 9.60 3.83 16.65
C ARG A 49 8.87 3.36 17.89
N TRP A 50 8.67 2.05 18.02
CA TRP A 50 8.02 1.48 19.20
C TRP A 50 8.80 1.78 20.48
N ARG A 51 10.13 1.64 20.45
CA ARG A 51 10.99 1.99 21.59
C ARG A 51 10.88 3.48 21.93
N ALA A 52 10.97 4.36 20.94
CA ALA A 52 10.85 5.80 21.15
C ALA A 52 9.50 6.19 21.76
N TYR A 53 8.40 5.58 21.29
CA TYR A 53 7.07 5.75 21.88
C TYR A 53 7.04 5.33 23.36
N ARG A 54 7.53 4.11 23.67
CA ARG A 54 7.57 3.60 25.04
C ARG A 54 8.41 4.45 26.01
N GLU A 55 9.45 5.10 25.49
CA GLU A 55 10.33 5.99 26.25
C GLU A 55 9.81 7.45 26.29
N GLY A 56 8.65 7.74 25.71
CA GLY A 56 8.09 9.09 25.66
C GLY A 56 8.84 10.06 24.74
N ARG A 57 9.70 9.54 23.86
CA ARG A 57 10.53 10.31 22.92
C ARG A 57 9.88 10.45 21.53
N ALA A 58 8.74 9.81 21.28
CA ALA A 58 8.01 9.92 20.03
C ALA A 58 6.74 10.75 20.21
N GLU A 59 6.55 11.72 19.30
CA GLU A 59 5.28 12.39 19.14
C GLU A 59 4.21 11.39 18.71
N HIS A 60 3.04 11.52 19.31
CA HIS A 60 1.89 10.69 19.00
C HIS A 60 0.62 11.45 19.33
N VAL A 61 -0.47 11.08 18.66
CA VAL A 61 -1.82 11.55 19.00
C VAL A 61 -2.58 10.41 19.67
N SER A 62 -3.53 10.78 20.54
CA SER A 62 -4.45 9.80 21.09
C SER A 62 -5.31 9.19 19.99
N TYR A 63 -5.76 7.96 20.19
CA TYR A 63 -6.78 7.35 19.33
C TYR A 63 -8.02 8.26 19.21
N SER A 64 -8.35 8.98 20.30
CA SER A 64 -9.49 9.87 20.31
C SER A 64 -9.37 11.00 19.29
N GLU A 65 -8.21 11.66 19.26
CA GLU A 65 -7.89 12.75 18.33
C GLU A 65 -7.83 12.25 16.89
N ALA A 66 -7.16 11.12 16.64
CA ALA A 66 -7.08 10.52 15.31
C ALA A 66 -8.47 10.21 14.70
N MET A 67 -9.40 9.76 15.53
CA MET A 67 -10.76 9.41 15.10
C MET A 67 -11.75 10.58 15.13
N ALA A 68 -11.33 11.77 15.54
CA ALA A 68 -12.23 12.92 15.71
C ALA A 68 -12.95 13.29 14.40
N GLN A 69 -12.27 13.23 13.26
CA GLN A 69 -12.83 13.58 11.95
C GLN A 69 -13.98 12.67 11.49
N TYR A 70 -14.00 11.42 11.97
CA TYR A 70 -15.03 10.44 11.61
C TYR A 70 -16.24 10.44 12.57
N ARG A 71 -16.15 11.17 13.68
CA ARG A 71 -17.21 11.25 14.69
C ARG A 71 -18.25 12.34 14.44
N ARG A 72 -17.96 13.30 13.57
CA ARG A 72 -18.97 14.29 13.14
C ARG A 72 -19.93 13.61 12.15
N LYS A 73 -21.06 13.15 12.67
CA LYS A 73 -22.33 13.12 11.94
C LYS A 73 -23.09 14.40 12.25
#